data_AF-A0AAP5Y793-F1
#
_entry.id   AF-A0AAP5Y793-F1
#
_cell.length_a   1.000
_cell.length_b   1.000
_cell.length_c   1.000
_cell.angle_alpha   90.00
_cell.angle_beta   90.00
_cell.angle_gamma   90.00
#
_symmetry.space_group_name_H-M   'P 1'
#
loop_
_entity.id
_entity.type
_entity.pdbx_description
1 polymer ?
#
loop_
_entity_poly.entity_id
_entity_poly.type
_entity_poly.pdbx_seq_one_letter_code
_entity_poly.pdbx_strand_id
1 'polypeptide(L)'
;MMNDTLSFEAQWDKLHALLDFQHAHDNTLTIIALGGLSQDVQRLWWQSEAPFDLHPSALLQDSLSLYAQRGWQQYRNDTTLFHALNDHVTACFDSQSHCYFDLELHQRYPDLPLIKFWLASASCCCRAYPVNQGDLWLQHLSLTQAMCLAMEQQSYSPDNLVGYSERMVIVVDVETRWVVFCSEKPFLPFKALGLQFWHCCYP
;
A
#
# COMPACT_ATOMS: atom_id res chain seq x y z
N MET A 1 -24.53 -25.74 10.11
CA MET A 1 -23.84 -24.96 11.17
C MET A 1 -23.97 -23.51 10.77
N MET A 2 -24.59 -22.71 11.63
CA MET A 2 -24.79 -21.28 11.44
C MET A 2 -23.43 -20.59 11.41
N ASN A 3 -23.05 -19.99 10.29
CA ASN A 3 -22.04 -18.95 10.29
C ASN A 3 -22.82 -17.64 10.27
N ASP A 4 -22.88 -17.00 11.43
CA ASP A 4 -23.49 -15.69 11.63
C ASP A 4 -22.80 -14.68 10.71
N THR A 5 -23.52 -14.28 9.67
CA THR A 5 -23.21 -13.13 8.82
C THR A 5 -23.17 -11.88 9.69
N LEU A 6 -21.97 -11.43 10.05
CA LEU A 6 -21.75 -10.09 10.57
C LEU A 6 -22.40 -9.09 9.60
N SER A 7 -23.27 -8.22 10.10
CA SER A 7 -23.91 -7.17 9.30
C SER A 7 -22.85 -6.27 8.66
N PHE A 8 -23.20 -5.58 7.57
CA PHE A 8 -22.32 -4.57 6.97
C PHE A 8 -21.82 -3.57 8.01
N GLU A 9 -22.66 -3.18 8.98
CA GLU A 9 -22.29 -2.33 10.11
C GLU A 9 -21.27 -2.99 11.04
N ALA A 10 -21.41 -4.29 11.36
CA ALA A 10 -20.43 -4.99 12.18
C ALA A 10 -19.11 -5.27 11.45
N GLN A 11 -19.15 -5.42 10.12
CA GLN A 11 -17.97 -5.48 9.26
C GLN A 11 -17.30 -4.11 9.14
N TRP A 12 -18.10 -3.04 9.05
CA TRP A 12 -17.65 -1.65 9.04
C TRP A 12 -17.06 -1.24 10.38
N ASP A 13 -17.62 -1.67 11.51
CA ASP A 13 -17.08 -1.45 12.84
C ASP A 13 -15.79 -2.25 13.07
N LYS A 14 -15.70 -3.47 12.51
CA LYS A 14 -14.47 -4.27 12.55
C LYS A 14 -13.38 -3.68 11.64
N LEU A 15 -13.76 -3.17 10.47
CA LEU A 15 -12.89 -2.39 9.59
C LEU A 15 -12.45 -1.10 10.28
N HIS A 16 -13.35 -0.38 10.93
CA HIS A 16 -13.06 0.78 11.78
C HIS A 16 -12.17 0.43 12.95
N ALA A 17 -12.24 -0.77 13.52
CA ALA A 17 -11.40 -1.24 14.62
C ALA A 17 -10.00 -1.67 14.15
N LEU A 18 -9.91 -2.31 12.97
CA LEU A 18 -8.65 -2.67 12.31
C LEU A 18 -7.94 -1.43 11.74
N LEU A 19 -8.71 -0.40 11.43
CA LEU A 19 -8.28 0.91 10.98
C LEU A 19 -8.52 1.97 12.04
N ASP A 20 -8.68 1.57 13.31
CA ASP A 20 -8.84 2.53 14.39
C ASP A 20 -7.45 3.11 14.65
N PHE A 21 -7.12 4.11 13.83
CA PHE A 21 -5.91 4.91 13.89
C PHE A 21 -5.76 5.64 15.23
N GLN A 22 -6.76 5.61 16.10
CA GLN A 22 -6.63 6.13 17.46
C GLN A 22 -5.89 5.17 18.41
N HIS A 23 -5.71 3.89 18.04
CA HIS A 23 -5.11 2.87 18.91
C HIS A 23 -4.03 1.98 18.26
N ALA A 24 -3.82 2.05 16.94
CA ALA A 24 -2.60 1.53 16.34
C ALA A 24 -1.41 2.33 16.91
N HIS A 25 -0.42 1.69 17.53
CA HIS A 25 0.80 2.41 17.93
C HIS A 25 1.33 3.16 16.70
N ASP A 26 1.71 4.43 16.87
CA ASP A 26 2.13 5.35 15.80
C ASP A 26 3.21 4.79 14.84
N ASN A 27 3.87 3.70 15.21
CA ASN A 27 4.95 3.07 14.47
C ASN A 27 4.52 1.94 13.49
N THR A 28 3.35 1.32 13.63
CA THR A 28 3.03 0.09 12.85
C THR A 28 2.99 0.35 11.33
N LEU A 29 2.34 1.44 10.90
CA LEU A 29 2.29 1.80 9.48
C LEU A 29 3.68 2.15 8.94
N THR A 30 4.48 2.90 9.70
CA THR A 30 5.87 3.23 9.38
C THR A 30 6.72 1.98 9.21
N ILE A 31 6.59 1.01 10.12
CA ILE A 31 7.28 -0.28 10.04
C ILE A 31 6.88 -1.02 8.75
N ILE A 32 5.59 -1.13 8.45
CA ILE A 32 5.14 -1.82 7.23
C ILE A 32 5.64 -1.08 5.98
N ALA A 33 5.55 0.24 5.96
CA ALA A 33 6.00 1.09 4.85
C ALA A 33 7.51 0.96 4.61
N LEU A 34 8.28 0.67 5.65
CA LEU A 34 9.71 0.37 5.57
C LEU A 34 10.00 -1.12 5.34
N GLY A 35 9.01 -1.92 4.91
CA GLY A 35 9.19 -3.32 4.51
C GLY A 35 9.15 -4.31 5.67
N GLY A 36 8.51 -3.95 6.78
CA GLY A 36 8.58 -4.71 8.03
C GLY A 36 7.86 -6.03 8.07
N LEU A 37 7.19 -6.40 7.00
CA LEU A 37 6.68 -7.74 6.81
C LEU A 37 7.78 -8.72 6.35
N SER A 38 8.92 -8.22 5.88
CA SER A 38 10.09 -9.03 5.52
C SER A 38 10.94 -9.39 6.74
N GLN A 39 11.19 -10.68 6.93
CA GLN A 39 12.07 -11.15 8.01
C GLN A 39 13.49 -10.59 7.89
N ASP A 40 13.99 -10.37 6.68
CA ASP A 40 15.34 -9.84 6.47
C ASP A 40 15.42 -8.36 6.89
N VAL A 41 14.40 -7.57 6.54
CA VAL A 41 14.27 -6.18 6.99
C VAL A 41 14.17 -6.12 8.52
N GLN A 42 13.37 -7.01 9.12
CA GLN A 42 13.27 -7.08 10.57
C GLN A 42 14.61 -7.41 11.24
N ARG A 43 15.42 -8.31 10.66
CA ARG A 43 16.78 -8.59 11.16
C ARG A 43 17.67 -7.36 11.12
N LEU A 44 17.58 -6.54 10.07
CA LEU A 44 18.34 -5.28 10.01
C LEU A 44 17.95 -4.33 11.14
N TRP A 45 16.67 -4.28 11.50
CA TRP A 45 16.21 -3.50 12.66
C TRP A 45 16.79 -4.01 13.96
N TRP A 46 16.69 -5.31 14.23
CA TRP A 46 17.23 -5.89 15.46
C TRP A 46 18.74 -5.70 15.59
N GLN A 47 19.48 -5.72 14.47
CA GLN A 47 20.93 -5.49 14.45
C GLN A 47 21.32 -4.03 14.65
N SER A 48 20.41 -3.08 14.43
CA SER A 48 20.72 -1.66 14.56
C SER A 48 20.85 -1.19 16.01
N GLU A 49 20.42 -2.01 16.98
CA GLU A 49 20.39 -1.73 18.44
C GLU A 49 19.67 -0.42 18.82
N ALA A 50 19.02 0.24 17.87
CA ALA A 50 18.24 1.44 18.09
C ALA A 50 16.83 1.05 18.57
N PRO A 51 16.24 1.84 19.50
CA PRO A 51 14.84 1.67 19.83
C PRO A 51 13.97 1.82 18.57
N PHE A 52 12.89 1.03 18.50
CA PHE A 52 11.84 1.16 17.49
C PHE A 52 11.01 2.43 17.76
N ASP A 53 11.64 3.58 17.61
CA ASP A 53 10.98 4.89 17.70
C ASP A 53 10.33 5.24 16.35
N LEU A 54 9.61 6.36 16.31
CA LEU A 54 8.92 6.90 15.13
C LEU A 54 9.85 7.10 13.90
N HIS A 55 11.15 7.24 14.12
CA HIS A 55 12.12 7.47 13.06
C HIS A 55 13.30 6.51 13.16
N PRO A 56 13.65 5.78 12.08
CA PRO A 56 14.83 4.94 12.08
C PRO A 56 16.09 5.78 12.32
N SER A 57 17.05 5.25 13.08
CA SER A 57 18.37 5.87 13.26
C SER A 57 19.08 6.05 11.91
N ALA A 58 20.04 6.97 11.81
CA ALA A 58 20.78 7.19 10.56
C ALA A 58 21.46 5.90 10.05
N LEU A 59 22.07 5.14 10.96
CA LEU A 59 22.68 3.84 10.62
C LEU A 59 21.66 2.85 10.05
N LEU A 60 20.45 2.84 10.62
CA LEU A 60 19.39 1.99 10.15
C LEU A 60 18.84 2.46 8.79
N GLN A 61 18.69 3.77 8.57
CA GLN A 61 18.30 4.33 7.28
C GLN A 61 19.29 3.94 6.17
N ASP A 62 20.60 3.99 6.45
CA ASP A 62 21.64 3.55 5.51
C ASP A 62 21.52 2.04 5.22
N SER A 63 21.29 1.23 6.26
CA SER A 63 21.16 -0.22 6.14
C SER A 63 19.94 -0.61 5.30
N LEU A 64 18.79 0.03 5.54
CA LEU A 64 17.57 -0.17 4.76
C LEU A 64 17.75 0.29 3.32
N SER A 65 18.42 1.42 3.09
CA SER A 65 18.70 1.93 1.74
C SER A 65 19.58 0.97 0.94
N LEU A 66 20.63 0.42 1.56
CA LEU A 66 21.50 -0.59 0.93
C LEU A 66 20.74 -1.89 0.65
N TYR A 67 19.87 -2.31 1.56
CA TYR A 67 19.01 -3.48 1.35
C TYR A 67 18.07 -3.28 0.16
N ALA A 68 17.35 -2.15 0.13
CA ALA A 68 16.42 -1.80 -0.94
C ALA A 68 17.12 -1.72 -2.31
N GLN A 69 18.31 -1.12 -2.35
CA GLN A 69 19.14 -1.06 -3.55
C GLN A 69 19.50 -2.46 -4.07
N ARG A 70 19.90 -3.38 -3.19
CA ARG A 70 20.22 -4.77 -3.56
C ARG A 70 18.98 -5.52 -4.05
N GLY A 71 17.84 -5.33 -3.38
CA GLY A 71 16.55 -5.88 -3.81
C GLY A 71 16.19 -5.43 -5.23
N TRP A 72 16.30 -4.13 -5.52
CA TRP A 72 16.11 -3.62 -6.87
C TRP A 72 17.05 -4.27 -7.90
N GLN A 73 18.36 -4.36 -7.60
CA GLN A 73 19.33 -4.97 -8.52
C GLN A 73 19.03 -6.45 -8.80
N GLN A 74 18.46 -7.16 -7.84
CA GLN A 74 18.01 -8.54 -7.99
C GLN A 74 16.74 -8.62 -8.86
N TYR A 75 15.77 -7.74 -8.62
CA TYR A 75 14.45 -7.80 -9.26
C TYR A 75 14.37 -7.14 -10.64
N ARG A 76 15.34 -6.31 -11.03
CA ARG A 76 15.32 -5.60 -12.33
C ARG A 76 15.23 -6.49 -13.57
N ASN A 77 15.53 -7.78 -13.45
CA ASN A 77 15.44 -8.75 -14.54
C ASN A 77 14.10 -9.52 -14.54
N ASP A 78 13.30 -9.41 -13.47
CA ASP A 78 11.93 -9.92 -13.42
C ASP A 78 11.03 -8.90 -14.11
N THR A 79 10.44 -9.27 -15.24
CA THR A 79 9.65 -8.35 -16.07
C THR A 79 8.44 -7.80 -15.32
N THR A 80 7.76 -8.62 -14.52
CA THR A 80 6.55 -8.19 -13.79
C THR A 80 6.90 -7.20 -12.68
N LEU A 81 7.92 -7.51 -11.87
CA LEU A 81 8.39 -6.58 -10.83
C LEU A 81 8.97 -5.31 -11.42
N PHE A 82 9.75 -5.42 -12.50
CA PHE A 82 10.32 -4.25 -13.17
C PHE A 82 9.24 -3.29 -13.66
N HIS A 83 8.16 -3.80 -14.26
CA HIS A 83 7.04 -2.97 -14.68
C HIS A 83 6.32 -2.34 -13.48
N ALA A 84 5.95 -3.13 -12.47
CA ALA A 84 5.28 -2.59 -11.28
C ALA A 84 6.09 -1.50 -10.56
N LEU A 85 7.42 -1.67 -10.47
CA LEU A 85 8.32 -0.68 -9.87
C LEU A 85 8.47 0.59 -10.72
N ASN A 86 8.57 0.45 -12.04
CA ASN A 86 8.64 1.62 -12.94
C ASN A 86 7.31 2.39 -13.01
N ASP A 87 6.19 1.68 -13.01
CA ASP A 87 4.85 2.27 -12.98
C ASP A 87 4.66 3.06 -11.68
N HIS A 88 5.10 2.50 -10.55
CA HIS A 88 5.12 3.20 -9.27
C HIS A 88 5.97 4.49 -9.31
N VAL A 89 7.21 4.41 -9.79
CA VAL A 89 8.08 5.60 -9.93
C VAL A 89 7.42 6.64 -10.83
N THR A 90 6.82 6.23 -11.95
CA THR A 90 6.16 7.15 -12.87
C THR A 90 4.98 7.83 -12.19
N ALA A 91 4.14 7.07 -11.48
CA ALA A 91 2.99 7.57 -10.74
C ALA A 91 3.35 8.55 -9.62
N CYS A 92 4.45 8.34 -8.89
CA CYS A 92 4.92 9.27 -7.84
C CYS A 92 5.19 10.69 -8.36
N PHE A 93 5.39 10.84 -9.67
CA PHE A 93 5.73 12.12 -10.28
C PHE A 93 4.73 12.56 -11.36
N ASP A 94 3.61 11.85 -11.49
CA ASP A 94 2.50 12.27 -12.33
C ASP A 94 1.51 13.14 -11.51
N SER A 95 0.77 13.98 -12.20
CA SER A 95 -0.31 14.80 -11.65
C SER A 95 -1.61 14.01 -11.42
N GLN A 96 -1.72 12.82 -12.01
CA GLN A 96 -2.91 11.98 -11.93
C GLN A 96 -2.75 10.89 -10.86
N SER A 97 -3.84 10.62 -10.13
CA SER A 97 -3.88 9.50 -9.20
C SER A 97 -3.78 8.18 -9.96
N HIS A 98 -2.80 7.36 -9.60
CA HIS A 98 -2.62 6.01 -10.14
C HIS A 98 -3.27 4.97 -9.24
N CYS A 99 -3.92 3.96 -9.83
CA CYS A 99 -4.47 2.82 -9.10
C CYS A 99 -3.62 1.57 -9.36
N TYR A 100 -3.17 0.95 -8.28
CA TYR A 100 -2.33 -0.24 -8.30
C TYR A 100 -3.18 -1.50 -8.14
N PHE A 101 -2.85 -2.54 -8.89
CA PHE A 101 -3.48 -3.87 -8.86
C PHE A 101 -2.41 -4.95 -8.68
N ASP A 102 -1.51 -4.75 -7.72
CA ASP A 102 -0.31 -5.58 -7.54
C ASP A 102 -0.23 -6.22 -6.14
N LEU A 103 -1.37 -6.46 -5.50
CA LEU A 103 -1.45 -7.05 -4.16
C LEU A 103 -0.72 -8.40 -4.07
N GLU A 104 -0.81 -9.23 -5.11
CA GLU A 104 -0.08 -10.50 -5.18
C GLU A 104 1.45 -10.31 -5.11
N LEU A 105 1.97 -9.22 -5.67
CA LEU A 105 3.40 -8.91 -5.56
C LEU A 105 3.78 -8.59 -4.12
N HIS A 106 2.96 -7.84 -3.38
CA HIS A 106 3.24 -7.54 -1.97
C HIS A 106 3.12 -8.76 -1.06
N GLN A 107 2.22 -9.70 -1.38
CA GLN A 107 2.15 -10.99 -0.68
C GLN A 107 3.41 -11.83 -0.92
N ARG A 108 3.93 -11.81 -2.14
CA ARG A 108 5.11 -12.59 -2.54
C ARG A 108 6.44 -11.94 -2.13
N TYR A 109 6.48 -10.62 -2.07
CA TYR A 109 7.67 -9.81 -1.78
C TYR A 109 7.34 -8.81 -0.64
N PRO A 110 7.43 -9.25 0.63
CA PRO A 110 7.03 -8.43 1.78
C PRO A 110 7.89 -7.17 2.01
N ASP A 111 9.05 -7.09 1.36
CA ASP A 111 9.96 -5.95 1.34
C ASP A 111 9.65 -4.93 0.21
N LEU A 112 8.69 -5.23 -0.67
CA LEU A 112 8.37 -4.39 -1.82
C LEU A 112 8.00 -2.93 -1.47
N PRO A 113 7.28 -2.63 -0.36
CA PRO A 113 7.04 -1.24 0.05
C PRO A 113 8.34 -0.44 0.24
N LEU A 114 9.36 -1.04 0.86
CA LEU A 114 10.66 -0.39 1.06
C LEU A 114 11.36 -0.12 -0.27
N ILE A 115 11.35 -1.09 -1.18
CA ILE A 115 12.00 -0.97 -2.51
C ILE A 115 11.32 0.11 -3.34
N LYS A 116 9.98 0.15 -3.33
CA LYS A 116 9.16 1.17 -4.00
C LYS A 116 9.55 2.57 -3.54
N PHE A 117 9.56 2.80 -2.22
CA PHE A 117 9.93 4.09 -1.65
C PHE A 117 11.37 4.48 -1.98
N TRP A 118 12.33 3.56 -1.82
CA TRP A 118 13.73 3.82 -2.14
C TRP A 118 13.91 4.21 -3.61
N LEU A 119 13.25 3.51 -4.53
CA LEU A 119 13.38 3.75 -5.97
C LEU A 119 12.78 5.11 -6.36
N ALA A 120 11.65 5.48 -5.78
CA ALA A 120 11.05 6.81 -5.96
C ALA A 120 11.98 7.90 -5.38
N SER A 121 12.49 7.72 -4.16
CA SER A 121 13.37 8.69 -3.49
C SER A 121 14.68 8.89 -4.27
N ALA A 122 15.31 7.81 -4.75
CA ALA A 122 16.51 7.87 -5.58
C ALA A 122 16.26 8.58 -6.92
N SER A 123 15.06 8.44 -7.48
CA SER A 123 14.66 9.10 -8.73
C SER A 123 14.49 10.62 -8.57
N CYS A 124 14.17 11.12 -7.36
CA CYS A 124 14.07 12.56 -7.10
C CYS A 124 15.38 13.30 -7.42
N CYS A 125 16.54 12.70 -7.08
CA CYS A 125 17.86 13.31 -7.25
C CYS A 125 18.23 13.56 -8.72
N CYS A 126 17.58 12.87 -9.65
CA CYS A 126 17.88 12.92 -11.07
C CYS A 126 16.88 13.78 -11.87
N ARG A 127 15.89 14.41 -11.21
CA ARG A 127 14.81 15.17 -11.88
C ARG A 127 15.09 16.67 -11.95
N ALA A 128 14.55 17.30 -13.00
CA ALA A 128 14.69 18.73 -13.24
C ALA A 128 13.95 19.60 -12.21
N TYR A 129 12.92 19.04 -11.56
CA TYR A 129 12.16 19.70 -10.50
C TYR A 129 12.34 18.92 -9.19
N PRO A 130 12.81 19.58 -8.11
CA PRO A 130 12.99 18.91 -6.83
C PRO A 130 11.63 18.55 -6.25
N VAL A 131 11.46 17.26 -5.93
CA VAL A 131 10.31 16.79 -5.15
C VAL A 131 10.68 16.80 -3.68
N ASN A 132 9.77 17.31 -2.86
CA ASN A 132 9.94 17.32 -1.42
C ASN A 132 9.90 15.86 -0.89
N GLN A 133 10.98 15.43 -0.26
CA GLN A 133 11.09 14.08 0.30
C GLN A 133 10.04 13.81 1.40
N GLY A 134 9.61 14.85 2.13
CA GLY A 134 8.53 14.74 3.10
C GLY A 134 7.18 14.45 2.43
N ASP A 135 6.89 15.10 1.31
CA ASP A 135 5.64 14.86 0.57
C ASP A 135 5.64 13.45 -0.04
N LEU A 136 6.78 12.99 -0.57
CA LEU A 136 6.94 11.62 -1.07
C LEU A 136 6.75 10.58 0.05
N TRP A 137 7.27 10.85 1.24
CA TRP A 137 7.08 9.97 2.40
C TRP A 137 5.61 9.89 2.83
N LEU A 138 4.91 11.02 2.90
CA LEU A 138 3.47 11.05 3.20
C LEU A 138 2.66 10.29 2.16
N GLN A 139 2.96 10.48 0.87
CA GLN A 139 2.36 9.73 -0.22
C GLN A 139 2.57 8.21 -0.05
N HIS A 140 3.79 7.80 0.29
CA HIS A 140 4.14 6.40 0.52
C HIS A 140 3.40 5.78 1.70
N LEU A 141 3.25 6.51 2.80
CA LEU A 141 2.46 6.09 3.96
C LEU A 141 0.99 5.87 3.59
N SER A 142 0.38 6.83 2.88
CA SER A 142 -1.01 6.71 2.41
C SER A 142 -1.21 5.53 1.46
N LEU A 143 -0.27 5.30 0.54
CA LEU A 143 -0.30 4.13 -0.35
C LEU A 143 -0.17 2.82 0.41
N THR A 144 0.71 2.76 1.41
CA THR A 144 0.92 1.56 2.23
C THR A 144 -0.32 1.25 3.06
N GLN A 145 -0.97 2.27 3.62
CA GLN A 145 -2.24 2.11 4.33
C GLN A 145 -3.31 1.54 3.40
N ALA A 146 -3.49 2.14 2.22
CA ALA A 146 -4.47 1.68 1.23
C ALA A 146 -4.19 0.25 0.74
N MET A 147 -2.90 -0.10 0.58
CA MET A 147 -2.47 -1.45 0.24
C MET A 147 -2.82 -2.45 1.34
N CYS A 148 -2.54 -2.16 2.61
CA CYS A 148 -2.90 -3.04 3.73
C CYS A 148 -4.41 -3.29 3.79
N LEU A 149 -5.19 -2.22 3.61
CA LEU A 149 -6.64 -2.27 3.48
C LEU A 149 -7.12 -3.18 2.35
N ALA A 150 -6.51 -3.02 1.18
CA ALA A 150 -6.82 -3.80 0.00
C ALA A 150 -6.44 -5.28 0.16
N MET A 151 -5.31 -5.58 0.80
CA MET A 151 -4.90 -6.96 1.13
C MET A 151 -5.87 -7.62 2.10
N GLU A 152 -6.29 -6.92 3.15
CA GLU A 152 -7.30 -7.40 4.10
C GLU A 152 -8.62 -7.69 3.39
N GLN A 153 -9.08 -6.78 2.53
CA GLN A 153 -10.28 -6.97 1.72
C GLN A 153 -10.18 -8.19 0.77
N GLN A 154 -9.02 -8.38 0.13
CA GLN A 154 -8.79 -9.52 -0.76
C GLN A 154 -8.80 -10.85 0.02
N SER A 155 -8.44 -10.85 1.31
CA SER A 155 -8.49 -12.07 2.14
C SER A 155 -9.92 -12.58 2.38
N TYR A 156 -10.91 -11.69 2.41
CA TYR A 156 -12.32 -12.04 2.57
C TYR A 156 -12.98 -12.48 1.25
N SER A 157 -12.44 -12.03 0.12
CA SER A 157 -12.98 -12.36 -1.21
C SER A 157 -11.84 -12.52 -2.21
N PRO A 158 -11.17 -13.69 -2.22
CA PRO A 158 -9.99 -13.92 -3.04
C PRO A 158 -10.22 -13.80 -4.55
N ASP A 159 -11.46 -14.04 -4.99
CA ASP A 159 -11.84 -14.01 -6.40
C ASP A 159 -12.11 -12.58 -6.92
N ASN A 160 -12.20 -11.59 -6.03
CA ASN A 160 -12.40 -10.20 -6.41
C ASN A 160 -11.07 -9.54 -6.81
N LEU A 161 -11.13 -8.71 -7.86
CA LEU A 161 -10.01 -7.85 -8.20
C LEU A 161 -10.03 -6.62 -7.28
N VAL A 162 -9.01 -6.50 -6.44
CA VAL A 162 -8.87 -5.37 -5.50
C VAL A 162 -7.71 -4.48 -5.94
N GLY A 163 -8.01 -3.20 -6.12
CA GLY A 163 -7.02 -2.16 -6.43
C GLY A 163 -6.96 -1.10 -5.34
N TYR A 164 -5.87 -0.35 -5.30
CA TYR A 164 -5.66 0.70 -4.29
C TYR A 164 -4.98 1.94 -4.88
N SER A 165 -5.22 3.10 -4.27
CA SER A 165 -4.47 4.35 -4.49
C SER A 165 -4.34 5.10 -3.16
N GLU A 166 -3.64 6.23 -3.14
CA GLU A 166 -3.42 7.03 -1.92
C GLU A 166 -4.68 7.33 -1.10
N ARG A 167 -5.85 7.42 -1.74
CA ARG A 167 -7.11 7.83 -1.09
C ARG A 167 -8.29 6.96 -1.49
N MET A 168 -8.02 5.78 -2.03
CA MET A 168 -9.10 4.90 -2.47
C MET A 168 -8.70 3.42 -2.42
N VAL A 169 -9.70 2.58 -2.18
CA VAL A 169 -9.65 1.15 -2.49
C VAL A 169 -10.80 0.85 -3.44
N ILE A 170 -10.51 0.09 -4.49
CA ILE A 170 -11.49 -0.34 -5.49
C ILE A 170 -11.64 -1.85 -5.37
N VAL A 171 -12.88 -2.32 -5.25
CA VAL A 171 -13.21 -3.74 -5.31
C VAL A 171 -14.05 -3.97 -6.55
N VAL A 172 -13.59 -4.86 -7.43
CA VAL A 172 -14.30 -5.27 -8.63
C VAL A 172 -14.68 -6.73 -8.48
N ASP A 173 -15.99 -6.97 -8.36
CA ASP A 173 -16.58 -8.28 -8.49
C ASP A 173 -16.97 -8.49 -9.96
N VAL A 174 -16.22 -9.34 -10.64
CA VAL A 174 -16.37 -9.61 -12.06
C VAL A 174 -17.64 -10.43 -12.34
N GLU A 175 -18.05 -11.29 -11.41
CA GLU A 175 -19.22 -12.16 -11.57
C GLU A 175 -20.52 -11.37 -11.46
N THR A 176 -20.65 -10.56 -10.39
CA THR A 176 -21.84 -9.74 -10.16
C THR A 176 -21.81 -8.41 -10.91
N ARG A 177 -20.66 -8.09 -11.53
CA ARG A 177 -20.41 -6.84 -12.27
C ARG A 177 -20.53 -5.60 -11.38
N TRP A 178 -20.15 -5.74 -10.11
CA TRP A 178 -20.17 -4.66 -9.15
C TRP A 178 -18.78 -4.05 -9.01
N VAL A 179 -18.73 -2.73 -8.94
CA VAL A 179 -17.53 -1.98 -8.65
C VAL A 179 -17.81 -1.11 -7.44
N VAL A 180 -17.09 -1.36 -6.36
CA VAL A 180 -17.18 -0.60 -5.12
C VAL A 180 -15.96 0.31 -5.03
N PHE A 181 -16.20 1.60 -4.87
CA PHE A 181 -15.18 2.59 -4.59
C PHE A 181 -15.27 2.99 -3.12
N CYS A 182 -14.29 2.59 -2.33
CA CYS A 182 -14.06 3.15 -1.01
C CYS A 182 -13.21 4.41 -1.21
N SER A 183 -13.79 5.60 -1.05
CA SER A 183 -13.05 6.87 -1.24
C SER A 183 -13.65 8.02 -0.42
N GLU A 184 -12.87 9.07 -0.16
CA GLU A 184 -13.33 10.24 0.61
C GLU A 184 -14.45 11.02 -0.08
N LYS A 185 -14.50 10.98 -1.42
CA LYS A 185 -15.45 11.77 -2.21
C LYS A 185 -16.69 10.94 -2.56
N PRO A 186 -17.85 11.22 -1.95
CA PRO A 186 -19.05 10.44 -2.19
C PRO A 186 -19.63 10.67 -3.58
N PHE A 187 -20.24 9.63 -4.12
CA PHE A 187 -21.07 9.69 -5.33
C PHE A 187 -22.29 8.80 -5.20
N LEU A 188 -23.36 9.14 -5.92
CA LEU A 188 -24.56 8.32 -5.96
C LEU A 188 -24.34 7.07 -6.81
N PRO A 189 -24.85 5.89 -6.41
CA PRO A 189 -24.72 4.68 -7.21
C PRO A 189 -25.22 4.87 -8.63
N PHE A 190 -24.47 4.37 -9.61
CA PHE A 190 -24.81 4.50 -11.03
C PHE A 190 -24.44 3.25 -11.82
N LYS A 191 -24.99 3.14 -13.04
CA LYS A 191 -24.65 2.07 -13.99
C LYS A 191 -23.89 2.66 -15.17
N ALA A 192 -22.75 2.06 -15.51
CA ALA A 192 -22.00 2.42 -16.72
C ALA A 192 -21.29 1.17 -17.27
N LEU A 193 -21.16 1.06 -18.59
CA LEU A 193 -20.43 -0.04 -19.24
C LEU A 193 -20.88 -1.46 -18.81
N GLY A 194 -22.14 -1.62 -18.40
CA GLY A 194 -22.67 -2.90 -17.91
C GLY A 194 -22.24 -3.28 -16.48
N LEU A 195 -21.57 -2.37 -15.77
CA LEU A 195 -21.16 -2.47 -14.37
C LEU A 195 -22.06 -1.58 -13.48
N GLN A 196 -22.26 -2.02 -12.24
CA GLN A 196 -22.93 -1.27 -11.19
C GLN A 196 -21.88 -0.66 -10.24
N PHE A 197 -21.88 0.65 -10.13
CA PHE A 197 -20.93 1.41 -9.32
C PHE A 197 -21.56 1.79 -7.98
N TRP A 198 -20.84 1.52 -6.90
CA TRP A 198 -21.21 1.84 -5.53
C TRP A 198 -20.12 2.67 -4.88
N HIS A 199 -20.52 3.59 -4.02
CA HIS A 199 -19.62 4.33 -3.15
C HIS A 199 -19.75 3.82 -1.73
N CYS A 200 -18.61 3.61 -1.09
CA CYS A 200 -18.48 3.47 0.34
C CYS A 200 -17.51 4.54 0.84
N CYS A 201 -17.71 5.03 2.05
CA CYS A 201 -16.76 5.97 2.64
C CYS A 201 -15.36 5.34 2.69
N TYR A 202 -14.32 6.16 2.54
CA TYR A 202 -12.98 5.71 2.90
C TYR A 202 -12.87 5.81 4.43
N PRO A 203 -12.40 4.75 5.10
CA PRO A 203 -12.10 4.80 6.52
C PRO A 203 -10.93 5.73 6.84
#